data_AF-A0A3M7M0Y7-F1
#
_entry.id   AF-A0A3M7M0Y7-F1
#
_cell.length_a   1.000
_cell.length_b   1.000
_cell.length_c   1.000
_cell.angle_alpha   90.00
_cell.angle_beta   90.00
_cell.angle_gamma   90.00
#
_symmetry.space_group_name_H-M   'P 1'
#
loop_
_entity.id
_entity.type
_entity.pdbx_description
1 polymer ?
#
loop_
_entity_poly.entity_id
_entity_poly.type
_entity_poly.pdbx_seq_one_letter_code
_entity_poly.pdbx_strand_id
1 'polypeptide(L)'
;MVTSRALPRVQLFASHLTRQQPTFSTTSYKMDKDQSRGESTTGISEWKTRPPYRIHEKNDDFDVKYEANCHCGKVKYQLSRREPLDSKLCHCTTCQTQHAAPFQWAAIFHKTDINFTHGHHSLEWYDPTEKSIEHKLPCKVRCSYCHSPIMDEGRNMILLFPSLVHLKTDEDKAYFKPRCHMFYGQRVMDIPDGLPKWSGLSGESELIEDSPPEMVREGEREEGGGEEEEVGGGGAG
;
A
#
# COMPACT_ATOMS: atom_id res chain seq x y z
N MET A 1 6.85 8.98 61.95
CA MET A 1 8.11 8.89 61.19
C MET A 1 7.89 7.93 60.02
N VAL A 2 7.60 8.46 58.83
CA VAL A 2 7.42 7.67 57.60
C VAL A 2 8.54 8.11 56.66
N THR A 3 9.51 7.23 56.42
CA THR A 3 10.66 7.50 55.57
C THR A 3 10.27 7.34 54.11
N SER A 4 10.22 8.45 53.37
CA SER A 4 10.11 8.48 51.92
C SER A 4 11.38 7.87 51.30
N ARG A 5 11.23 6.76 50.56
CA ARG A 5 12.29 6.21 49.70
C ARG A 5 12.04 6.69 48.28
N ALA A 6 12.87 7.61 47.82
CA ALA A 6 12.93 8.04 46.43
C ALA A 6 13.46 6.89 45.54
N LEU A 7 12.82 6.69 44.39
CA LEU A 7 13.27 5.76 43.36
C LEU A 7 14.47 6.35 42.59
N PRO A 8 15.43 5.52 42.13
CA PRO A 8 16.60 6.02 41.41
C PRO A 8 16.23 6.45 39.98
N ARG A 9 16.78 7.60 39.57
CA ARG A 9 16.74 8.12 38.20
C ARG A 9 17.46 7.14 37.27
N VAL A 10 16.73 6.56 36.32
CA VAL A 10 17.31 5.78 35.22
C VAL A 10 17.93 6.77 34.23
N GLN A 11 19.25 6.71 34.07
CA GLN A 11 19.98 7.45 33.05
C GLN A 11 19.75 6.79 31.69
N LEU A 12 19.05 7.48 30.80
CA LEU A 12 18.93 7.12 29.38
C LEU A 12 20.30 7.33 28.72
N PHE A 13 20.99 6.23 28.43
CA PHE A 13 22.16 6.25 27.54
C PHE A 13 21.67 6.33 26.10
N ALA A 14 21.87 7.48 25.47
CA ALA A 14 21.71 7.62 24.02
C ALA A 14 22.84 6.86 23.32
N SER A 15 22.57 5.63 22.90
CA SER A 15 23.45 4.89 22.00
C SER A 15 23.35 5.49 20.60
N HIS A 16 24.33 6.31 20.22
CA HIS A 16 24.55 6.71 18.83
C HIS A 16 24.93 5.48 17.99
N LEU A 17 23.92 4.82 17.42
CA LEU A 17 24.10 3.85 16.35
C LEU A 17 24.27 4.63 15.04
N THR A 18 25.52 4.73 14.60
CA THR A 18 25.87 5.29 13.30
C THR A 18 25.20 4.45 12.21
N ARG A 19 24.24 5.06 11.52
CA ARG A 19 23.52 4.49 10.37
C ARG A 19 24.50 4.16 9.25
N GLN A 20 24.91 2.89 9.14
CA GLN A 20 25.63 2.42 7.96
C GLN A 20 24.63 2.35 6.80
N GLN A 21 24.92 3.08 5.73
CA GLN A 21 24.16 3.02 4.48
C GLN A 21 24.41 1.66 3.83
N PRO A 22 23.38 0.88 3.49
CA PRO A 22 23.57 -0.31 2.67
C PRO A 22 24.00 0.11 1.26
N THR A 23 25.08 -0.49 0.78
CA THR A 23 25.54 -0.37 -0.60
C THR A 23 24.55 -1.10 -1.51
N PHE A 24 23.77 -0.34 -2.27
CA PHE A 24 22.83 -0.87 -3.26
C PHE A 24 23.58 -1.39 -4.49
N SER A 25 23.34 -2.64 -4.88
CA SER A 25 23.59 -3.09 -6.25
C SER A 25 22.36 -2.72 -7.08
N THR A 26 22.44 -1.60 -7.79
CA THR A 26 21.38 -1.14 -8.70
C THR A 26 21.44 -1.95 -10.00
N THR A 27 20.80 -3.11 -10.03
CA THR A 27 20.37 -3.68 -11.31
C THR A 27 19.19 -2.84 -11.79
N SER A 28 19.50 -1.86 -12.66
CA SER A 28 18.51 -1.01 -13.31
C SER A 28 17.69 -1.85 -14.29
N TYR A 29 16.57 -2.40 -13.83
CA TYR A 29 15.59 -3.01 -14.71
C TYR A 29 14.82 -1.87 -15.40
N LYS A 30 15.12 -1.63 -16.68
CA LYS A 30 14.31 -0.74 -17.53
C LYS A 30 12.89 -1.31 -17.62
N MET A 31 11.93 -0.59 -17.03
CA MET A 31 10.53 -0.98 -17.06
C MET A 31 9.93 -0.65 -18.43
N ASP A 32 9.41 -1.66 -19.12
CA ASP A 32 8.76 -1.47 -20.42
C ASP A 32 7.36 -0.87 -20.26
N LYS A 33 6.96 0.01 -21.18
CA LYS A 33 5.71 0.77 -21.13
C LYS A 33 4.49 -0.05 -21.56
N ASP A 34 4.70 -1.12 -22.31
CA ASP A 34 3.66 -2.06 -22.72
C ASP A 34 3.81 -3.38 -21.95
N GLN A 35 2.76 -3.78 -21.23
CA GLN A 35 2.69 -5.02 -20.45
C GLN A 35 1.45 -5.85 -20.83
N SER A 36 0.85 -5.56 -21.99
CA SER A 36 -0.34 -6.28 -22.46
C SER A 36 -0.11 -7.78 -22.58
N ARG A 37 -1.16 -8.58 -22.30
CA ARG A 37 -1.19 -10.01 -22.64
C ARG A 37 -1.32 -10.12 -24.16
N GLY A 38 -0.19 -10.09 -24.88
CA GLY A 38 -0.18 -10.41 -26.30
C GLY A 38 -0.90 -11.74 -26.61
N GLU A 39 -1.45 -11.86 -27.81
CA GLU A 39 -2.34 -12.96 -28.26
C GLU A 39 -1.68 -14.36 -28.32
N SER A 40 -0.37 -14.46 -28.07
CA SER A 40 0.36 -15.73 -28.20
C SER A 40 0.22 -16.61 -26.95
N THR A 41 -0.40 -17.78 -27.13
CA THR A 41 -0.43 -18.86 -26.13
C THR A 41 0.81 -19.76 -26.14
N THR A 42 1.86 -19.41 -26.92
CA THR A 42 3.09 -20.20 -27.04
C THR A 42 4.36 -19.48 -26.58
N GLY A 43 4.27 -18.23 -26.11
CA GLY A 43 5.41 -17.48 -25.57
C GLY A 43 5.16 -17.09 -24.12
N ILE A 44 6.15 -17.28 -23.24
CA ILE A 44 6.13 -16.76 -21.87
C ILE A 44 5.89 -15.25 -21.96
N SER A 45 4.69 -14.79 -21.63
CA SER A 45 4.39 -13.36 -21.59
C SER A 45 5.43 -12.68 -20.68
N GLU A 46 6.16 -11.69 -21.18
CA GLU A 46 7.34 -11.15 -20.50
C GLU A 46 7.06 -10.65 -19.06
N TRP A 47 5.84 -10.19 -18.79
CA TRP A 47 5.42 -9.80 -17.44
C TRP A 47 5.51 -10.96 -16.42
N LYS A 48 5.41 -12.23 -16.86
CA LYS A 48 5.50 -13.43 -16.01
C LYS A 48 6.91 -13.65 -15.45
N THR A 49 7.94 -13.15 -16.13
CA THR A 49 9.33 -13.23 -15.65
C THR A 49 9.69 -12.08 -14.73
N ARG A 50 8.88 -11.02 -14.70
CA ARG A 50 9.15 -9.80 -13.93
C ARG A 50 8.44 -9.82 -12.57
N PRO A 51 8.90 -9.03 -11.59
CA PRO A 51 8.12 -8.73 -10.38
C PRO A 51 6.75 -8.17 -10.78
N PRO A 52 5.64 -8.55 -10.12
CA PRO A 52 5.58 -9.35 -8.88
C PRO A 52 5.55 -10.88 -9.05
N TYR A 53 5.63 -11.41 -10.27
CA TYR A 53 5.33 -12.83 -10.53
C TYR A 53 6.57 -13.73 -10.54
N ARG A 54 7.65 -13.32 -11.22
CA ARG A 54 8.94 -14.05 -11.31
C ARG A 54 8.80 -15.59 -11.41
N ILE A 55 7.88 -16.06 -12.24
CA ILE A 55 7.36 -17.45 -12.23
C ILE A 55 8.44 -18.51 -12.52
N HIS A 56 9.58 -18.11 -13.11
CA HIS A 56 10.63 -19.00 -13.59
C HIS A 56 11.96 -18.89 -12.83
N GLU A 57 12.03 -18.09 -11.77
CA GLU A 57 13.24 -17.94 -10.96
C GLU A 57 13.05 -18.58 -9.59
N LYS A 58 13.96 -19.48 -9.20
CA LYS A 58 14.04 -19.93 -7.81
C LYS A 58 14.50 -18.76 -6.96
N ASN A 59 13.71 -18.38 -5.97
CA ASN A 59 14.03 -17.30 -5.05
C ASN A 59 14.42 -17.89 -3.70
N ASP A 60 15.50 -18.69 -3.70
CA ASP A 60 15.94 -19.44 -2.53
C ASP A 60 16.42 -18.51 -1.39
N ASP A 61 16.77 -17.26 -1.71
CA ASP A 61 17.22 -16.22 -0.78
C ASP A 61 16.11 -15.22 -0.37
N PHE A 62 14.83 -15.51 -0.66
CA PHE A 62 13.74 -14.61 -0.28
C PHE A 62 13.55 -14.57 1.24
N ASP A 63 13.81 -13.42 1.87
CA ASP A 63 13.66 -13.23 3.32
C ASP A 63 12.19 -13.18 3.74
N VAL A 64 11.54 -14.34 3.88
CA VAL A 64 10.11 -14.46 4.19
C VAL A 64 9.80 -13.89 5.57
N LYS A 65 8.95 -12.86 5.62
CA LYS A 65 8.35 -12.32 6.86
C LYS A 65 6.90 -12.79 7.06
N TYR A 66 6.15 -12.87 5.97
CA TYR A 66 4.75 -13.31 6.02
C TYR A 66 4.43 -14.31 4.93
N GLU A 67 3.48 -15.17 5.22
CA GLU A 67 2.80 -16.03 4.25
C GLU A 67 1.36 -15.56 4.09
N ALA A 68 0.80 -15.82 2.91
CA ALA A 68 -0.55 -15.43 2.58
C ALA A 68 -1.13 -16.38 1.52
N ASN A 69 -2.46 -16.49 1.50
CA ASN A 69 -3.15 -17.21 0.45
C ASN A 69 -4.55 -16.66 0.20
N CYS A 70 -5.06 -16.89 -1.02
CA CYS A 70 -6.48 -16.69 -1.28
C CYS A 70 -7.34 -17.63 -0.44
N HIS A 71 -8.64 -17.38 -0.34
CA HIS A 71 -9.54 -18.14 0.53
C HIS A 71 -9.52 -19.66 0.26
N CYS A 72 -9.45 -20.07 -1.01
CA CYS A 72 -9.42 -21.49 -1.39
C CYS A 72 -8.02 -22.13 -1.32
N GLY A 73 -6.97 -21.36 -1.02
CA GLY A 73 -5.59 -21.84 -0.94
C GLY A 73 -4.92 -22.17 -2.27
N LYS A 74 -5.61 -21.99 -3.42
CA LYS A 74 -5.02 -22.24 -4.75
C LYS A 74 -3.91 -21.27 -5.10
N VAL A 75 -4.00 -20.02 -4.62
CA VAL A 75 -2.95 -19.02 -4.77
C VAL A 75 -2.27 -18.82 -3.42
N LYS A 76 -0.95 -18.99 -3.38
CA LYS A 76 -0.11 -18.82 -2.19
C LYS A 76 1.08 -17.92 -2.52
N TYR A 77 1.40 -17.02 -1.62
CA TYR A 77 2.50 -16.08 -1.79
C TYR A 77 3.13 -15.71 -0.45
N GLN A 78 4.33 -15.15 -0.52
CA GLN A 78 5.14 -14.71 0.60
C GLN A 78 5.46 -13.22 0.45
N LEU A 79 5.69 -12.55 1.58
CA LEU A 79 6.14 -11.16 1.64
C LEU A 79 7.47 -11.06 2.38
N SER A 80 8.39 -10.25 1.87
CA SER A 80 9.72 -10.07 2.48
C SER A 80 9.86 -8.81 3.35
N ARG A 81 8.89 -7.91 3.28
CA ARG A 81 8.88 -6.66 4.04
C ARG A 81 8.01 -6.80 5.29
N ARG A 82 8.58 -6.45 6.45
CA ARG A 82 7.90 -6.54 7.76
C ARG A 82 6.82 -5.47 7.95
N GLU A 83 7.09 -4.24 7.55
CA GLU A 83 6.15 -3.12 7.60
C GLU A 83 5.90 -2.58 6.19
N PRO A 84 4.64 -2.54 5.69
CA PRO A 84 4.30 -1.96 4.40
C PRO A 84 4.83 -0.53 4.24
N LEU A 85 5.10 -0.12 3.01
CA LEU A 85 5.47 1.27 2.71
C LEU A 85 4.39 2.25 3.17
N ASP A 86 3.13 1.84 3.01
CA ASP A 86 1.98 2.55 3.52
C ASP A 86 0.79 1.59 3.69
N SER A 87 -0.26 2.00 4.41
CA SER A 87 -1.52 1.26 4.49
C SER A 87 -2.70 2.22 4.58
N LYS A 88 -3.72 2.04 3.74
CA LYS A 88 -4.81 3.01 3.56
C LYS A 88 -6.16 2.32 3.39
N LEU A 89 -7.21 3.05 3.75
CA LEU A 89 -8.59 2.71 3.43
C LEU A 89 -9.08 3.55 2.25
N CYS A 90 -9.44 2.94 1.14
CA CYS A 90 -9.98 3.64 -0.03
C CYS A 90 -11.50 3.49 -0.08
N HIS A 91 -12.18 4.63 -0.16
CA HIS A 91 -13.64 4.74 -0.16
C HIS A 91 -14.23 4.98 -1.55
N CYS A 92 -13.45 4.91 -2.63
CA CYS A 92 -14.02 5.17 -3.94
C CYS A 92 -15.02 4.07 -4.34
N THR A 93 -16.06 4.44 -5.10
CA THR A 93 -17.14 3.51 -5.51
C THR A 93 -16.62 2.29 -6.26
N THR A 94 -15.55 2.44 -7.06
CA THR A 94 -14.88 1.30 -7.71
C THR A 94 -14.29 0.34 -6.68
N CYS A 95 -13.57 0.83 -5.68
CA CYS A 95 -13.02 -0.02 -4.61
C CYS A 95 -14.13 -0.72 -3.81
N GLN A 96 -15.20 0.00 -3.47
CA GLN A 96 -16.33 -0.58 -2.74
C GLN A 96 -16.99 -1.74 -3.51
N THR A 97 -17.30 -1.50 -4.79
CA THR A 97 -17.97 -2.50 -5.64
C THR A 97 -17.08 -3.70 -5.93
N GLN A 98 -15.80 -3.49 -6.20
CA GLN A 98 -14.85 -4.59 -6.48
C GLN A 98 -14.56 -5.47 -5.25
N HIS A 99 -14.67 -4.91 -4.04
CA HIS A 99 -14.47 -5.65 -2.80
C HIS A 99 -15.76 -6.15 -2.16
N ALA A 100 -16.93 -5.72 -2.67
CA ALA A 100 -18.22 -5.91 -2.01
C ALA A 100 -18.17 -5.49 -0.53
N ALA A 101 -17.52 -4.36 -0.25
CA ALA A 101 -17.24 -3.87 1.10
C ALA A 101 -17.37 -2.34 1.17
N PRO A 102 -17.59 -1.74 2.37
CA PRO A 102 -17.68 -0.29 2.52
C PRO A 102 -16.43 0.49 2.09
N PHE A 103 -15.27 -0.19 2.04
CA PHE A 103 -13.99 0.35 1.59
C PHE A 103 -13.02 -0.79 1.25
N GLN A 104 -11.96 -0.45 0.52
CA GLN A 104 -10.80 -1.32 0.31
C GLN A 104 -9.72 -1.00 1.34
N TRP A 105 -9.20 -2.02 2.03
CA TRP A 105 -7.96 -1.90 2.81
C TRP A 105 -6.76 -2.38 1.97
N ALA A 106 -5.83 -1.47 1.68
CA ALA A 106 -4.65 -1.76 0.89
C ALA A 106 -3.37 -1.41 1.66
N ALA A 107 -2.38 -2.30 1.57
CA ALA A 107 -1.01 -2.08 2.04
C ALA A 107 -0.07 -2.01 0.83
N ILE A 108 0.77 -0.98 0.78
CA ILE A 108 1.65 -0.67 -0.35
C ILE A 108 2.98 -1.39 -0.17
N PHE A 109 3.41 -2.11 -1.21
CA PHE A 109 4.68 -2.82 -1.27
C PHE A 109 5.37 -2.56 -2.60
N HIS A 110 6.70 -2.69 -2.64
CA HIS A 110 7.37 -2.79 -3.93
C HIS A 110 6.97 -4.10 -4.61
N LYS A 111 6.99 -4.13 -5.95
CA LYS A 111 6.73 -5.37 -6.70
C LYS A 111 7.71 -6.50 -6.35
N THR A 112 8.90 -6.16 -5.85
CA THR A 112 9.93 -7.11 -5.41
C THR A 112 9.70 -7.69 -4.02
N ASP A 113 8.77 -7.12 -3.25
CA ASP A 113 8.53 -7.54 -1.86
C ASP A 113 7.55 -8.72 -1.78
N ILE A 114 7.04 -9.22 -2.91
CA ILE A 114 6.14 -10.37 -3.02
C ILE A 114 6.78 -11.51 -3.83
N ASN A 115 6.49 -12.74 -3.42
CA ASN A 115 6.91 -13.95 -4.11
C ASN A 115 5.76 -14.96 -4.17
N PHE A 116 5.26 -15.30 -5.36
CA PHE A 116 4.21 -16.32 -5.53
C PHE A 116 4.83 -17.72 -5.45
N THR A 117 4.48 -18.50 -4.42
CA THR A 117 4.99 -19.86 -4.25
C THR A 117 4.11 -20.90 -4.94
N HIS A 118 2.82 -20.59 -5.15
CA HIS A 118 1.88 -21.49 -5.84
C HIS A 118 0.72 -20.70 -6.47
N GLY A 119 0.14 -21.24 -7.55
CA GLY A 119 -1.14 -20.75 -8.09
C GLY A 119 -1.07 -19.53 -8.98
N HIS A 120 0.09 -19.15 -9.52
CA HIS A 120 0.20 -18.02 -10.45
C HIS A 120 -0.65 -18.21 -11.73
N HIS A 121 -0.92 -19.46 -12.13
CA HIS A 121 -1.86 -19.79 -13.22
C HIS A 121 -3.34 -19.65 -12.83
N SER A 122 -3.64 -19.52 -11.54
CA SER A 122 -4.98 -19.30 -11.00
C SER A 122 -5.23 -17.83 -10.65
N LEU A 123 -4.46 -16.93 -11.26
CA LEU A 123 -4.65 -15.49 -11.20
C LEU A 123 -5.48 -15.02 -12.40
N GLU A 124 -6.35 -14.05 -12.14
CA GLU A 124 -7.07 -13.29 -13.16
C GLU A 124 -6.84 -11.79 -12.95
N TRP A 125 -6.99 -11.04 -14.04
CA TRP A 125 -6.81 -9.59 -14.07
C TRP A 125 -8.11 -8.90 -14.47
N TYR A 126 -8.29 -7.68 -13.98
CA TYR A 126 -9.39 -6.82 -14.41
C TYR A 126 -8.99 -5.35 -14.39
N ASP A 127 -9.19 -4.66 -15.50
CA ASP A 127 -9.13 -3.21 -15.59
C ASP A 127 -10.55 -2.64 -15.39
N PRO A 128 -10.83 -1.91 -14.30
CA PRO A 128 -12.15 -1.32 -14.07
C PRO A 128 -12.45 -0.13 -14.98
N THR A 129 -11.44 0.52 -15.58
CA THR A 129 -11.61 1.66 -16.49
C THR A 129 -12.10 1.18 -17.85
N GLU A 130 -11.40 0.21 -18.44
CA GLU A 130 -11.76 -0.35 -19.76
C GLU A 130 -12.72 -1.55 -19.67
N LYS A 131 -13.02 -2.02 -18.45
CA LYS A 131 -13.84 -3.21 -18.18
C LYS A 131 -13.31 -4.46 -18.89
N SER A 132 -11.98 -4.57 -18.97
CA SER A 132 -11.29 -5.64 -19.69
C SER A 132 -10.64 -6.62 -18.73
N ILE A 133 -10.49 -7.88 -19.16
CA ILE A 133 -9.73 -8.93 -18.45
C ILE A 133 -8.29 -9.04 -18.94
N GLU A 134 -7.87 -8.16 -19.85
CA GLU A 134 -6.48 -8.06 -20.28
C GLU A 134 -5.59 -7.57 -19.14
N HIS A 135 -4.34 -8.03 -19.14
CA HIS A 135 -3.35 -7.57 -18.19
C HIS A 135 -2.83 -6.19 -18.63
N LYS A 136 -3.52 -5.12 -18.20
CA LYS A 136 -3.15 -3.74 -18.48
C LYS A 136 -2.96 -2.96 -17.18
N LEU A 137 -1.79 -2.37 -16.97
CA LEU A 137 -1.50 -1.68 -15.72
C LEU A 137 -2.05 -0.23 -15.71
N PRO A 138 -2.67 0.22 -14.61
CA PRO A 138 -2.95 -0.53 -13.38
C PRO A 138 -4.14 -1.49 -13.53
N CYS A 139 -4.09 -2.66 -12.89
CA CYS A 139 -5.21 -3.62 -12.89
C CYS A 139 -5.42 -4.28 -11.52
N LYS A 140 -6.59 -4.88 -11.35
CA LYS A 140 -6.97 -5.70 -10.19
C LYS A 140 -6.47 -7.12 -10.42
N VAL A 141 -5.93 -7.76 -9.38
CA VAL A 141 -5.46 -9.15 -9.40
C VAL A 141 -6.27 -9.96 -8.39
N ARG A 142 -6.86 -11.07 -8.85
CA ARG A 142 -7.71 -11.94 -8.02
C ARG A 142 -7.41 -13.42 -8.27
N CYS A 143 -7.90 -14.27 -7.37
CA CYS A 143 -7.93 -15.71 -7.63
C CYS A 143 -9.07 -16.04 -8.60
N SER A 144 -8.79 -16.70 -9.72
CA SER A 144 -9.79 -17.09 -10.73
C SER A 144 -10.76 -18.18 -10.29
N TYR A 145 -10.56 -18.78 -9.12
CA TYR A 145 -11.42 -19.85 -8.59
C TYR A 145 -12.37 -19.38 -7.49
N CYS A 146 -11.87 -18.66 -6.49
CA CYS A 146 -12.68 -18.18 -5.36
C CYS A 146 -12.93 -16.68 -5.38
N HIS A 147 -12.39 -15.97 -6.38
CA HIS A 147 -12.50 -14.53 -6.56
C HIS A 147 -12.00 -13.68 -5.39
N SER A 148 -11.24 -14.26 -4.44
CA SER A 148 -10.59 -13.47 -3.41
C SER A 148 -9.74 -12.38 -4.06
N PRO A 149 -9.96 -11.11 -3.72
CA PRO A 149 -9.11 -10.03 -4.19
C PRO A 149 -7.73 -10.18 -3.53
N ILE A 150 -6.65 -10.08 -4.31
CA ILE A 150 -5.28 -10.27 -3.83
C ILE A 150 -4.52 -8.95 -3.74
N MET A 151 -4.51 -8.19 -4.83
CA MET A 151 -3.83 -6.89 -4.90
C MET A 151 -4.31 -6.07 -6.09
N ASP A 152 -4.03 -4.77 -6.08
CA ASP A 152 -3.92 -3.98 -7.31
C ASP A 152 -2.47 -3.98 -7.77
N GLU A 153 -2.25 -4.32 -9.03
CA GLU A 153 -0.94 -4.17 -9.66
C GLU A 153 -0.84 -2.79 -10.30
N GLY A 154 -0.05 -1.91 -9.69
CA GLY A 154 0.33 -0.62 -10.26
C GLY A 154 1.50 -0.75 -11.23
N ARG A 155 1.96 0.38 -11.76
CA ARG A 155 3.16 0.41 -12.62
C ARG A 155 4.42 0.08 -11.83
N ASN A 156 4.62 0.73 -10.67
CA ASN A 156 5.86 0.63 -9.90
C ASN A 156 5.72 -0.17 -8.58
N MET A 157 4.50 -0.27 -8.06
CA MET A 157 4.19 -0.84 -6.75
C MET A 157 2.96 -1.73 -6.83
N ILE A 158 2.74 -2.55 -5.81
CA ILE A 158 1.50 -3.28 -5.60
C ILE A 158 0.75 -2.70 -4.39
N LEU A 159 -0.57 -2.74 -4.44
CA LEU A 159 -1.44 -2.47 -3.31
C LEU A 159 -2.03 -3.81 -2.89
N LEU A 160 -1.35 -4.51 -1.98
CA LEU A 160 -1.75 -5.81 -1.45
C LEU A 160 -2.94 -5.66 -0.49
N PHE A 161 -3.86 -6.61 -0.48
CA PHE A 161 -4.97 -6.62 0.49
C PHE A 161 -4.60 -7.43 1.73
N PRO A 162 -4.43 -6.80 2.91
CA PRO A 162 -3.86 -7.47 4.08
C PRO A 162 -4.72 -8.58 4.67
N SER A 163 -6.02 -8.62 4.37
CA SER A 163 -6.95 -9.65 4.86
C SER A 163 -6.57 -11.08 4.45
N LEU A 164 -5.70 -11.26 3.46
CA LEU A 164 -5.19 -12.57 3.04
C LEU A 164 -3.85 -12.96 3.70
N VAL A 165 -3.24 -12.06 4.47
CA VAL A 165 -1.92 -12.26 5.10
C VAL A 165 -2.09 -12.93 6.46
N HIS A 166 -1.25 -13.92 6.75
CA HIS A 166 -1.23 -14.61 8.04
C HIS A 166 -0.51 -13.77 9.11
N LEU A 167 -1.20 -12.76 9.64
CA LEU A 167 -0.71 -11.91 10.74
C LEU A 167 -0.90 -12.65 12.07
N LYS A 168 0.19 -13.22 12.61
CA LYS A 168 0.14 -14.17 13.75
C LYS A 168 0.19 -13.47 15.10
N THR A 169 0.84 -12.31 15.17
CA THR A 169 1.02 -11.54 16.41
C THR A 169 0.28 -10.20 16.36
N ASP A 170 0.08 -9.56 17.51
CA ASP A 170 -0.48 -8.21 17.55
C ASP A 170 0.51 -7.16 17.01
N GLU A 171 1.82 -7.44 17.08
CA GLU A 171 2.85 -6.63 16.43
C GLU A 171 2.71 -6.69 14.91
N ASP A 172 2.49 -7.88 14.33
CA ASP A 172 2.23 -8.03 12.90
C ASP A 172 1.00 -7.22 12.49
N LYS A 173 -0.09 -7.30 13.26
CA LYS A 173 -1.31 -6.51 12.99
C LYS A 173 -1.03 -5.01 13.08
N ALA A 174 -0.21 -4.57 14.03
CA ALA A 174 0.14 -3.16 14.21
C ALA A 174 0.85 -2.59 12.98
N TYR A 175 1.76 -3.35 12.35
CA TYR A 175 2.47 -2.90 11.14
C TYR A 175 1.54 -2.63 9.94
N PHE A 176 0.43 -3.35 9.84
CA PHE A 176 -0.51 -3.23 8.72
C PHE A 176 -1.65 -2.24 8.98
N LYS A 177 -1.75 -1.64 10.17
CA LYS A 177 -2.84 -0.70 10.48
C LYS A 177 -2.92 0.41 9.44
N PRO A 178 -4.12 0.74 8.94
CA PRO A 178 -4.30 1.89 8.06
C PRO A 178 -3.83 3.18 8.73
N ARG A 179 -3.28 4.08 7.93
CA ARG A 179 -2.79 5.39 8.35
C ARG A 179 -3.74 6.52 7.96
N CYS A 180 -4.59 6.32 6.96
CA CYS A 180 -5.58 7.30 6.52
C CYS A 180 -6.71 6.69 5.67
N HIS A 181 -7.72 7.52 5.41
CA HIS A 181 -8.83 7.26 4.48
C HIS A 181 -8.66 8.14 3.23
N MET A 182 -8.76 7.54 2.05
CA MET A 182 -8.79 8.26 0.77
C MET A 182 -10.18 8.21 0.17
N PHE A 183 -10.55 9.24 -0.59
CA PHE A 183 -11.85 9.38 -1.24
C PHE A 183 -13.03 9.30 -0.25
N TYR A 184 -12.85 9.75 0.98
CA TYR A 184 -13.80 9.53 2.09
C TYR A 184 -15.15 10.26 1.90
N GLY A 185 -15.22 11.24 0.99
CA GLY A 185 -16.49 11.82 0.55
C GLY A 185 -17.43 10.82 -0.14
N GLN A 186 -16.92 9.70 -0.64
CA GLN A 186 -17.70 8.64 -1.29
C GLN A 186 -18.10 7.49 -0.34
N ARG A 187 -17.78 7.59 0.95
CA ARG A 187 -18.10 6.56 1.94
C ARG A 187 -19.59 6.25 2.00
N VAL A 188 -19.92 5.00 2.30
CA VAL A 188 -21.31 4.55 2.50
C VAL A 188 -21.70 4.44 3.97
N MET A 189 -20.72 4.63 4.87
CA MET A 189 -20.92 4.71 6.32
C MET A 189 -19.79 5.55 6.93
N ASP A 190 -20.08 6.22 8.04
CA ASP A 190 -19.07 6.97 8.80
C ASP A 190 -18.15 6.02 9.58
N ILE A 191 -16.88 6.39 9.71
CA ILE A 191 -15.84 5.63 10.42
C ILE A 191 -15.12 6.54 11.42
N PRO A 192 -15.57 6.56 12.69
CA PRO A 192 -15.01 7.41 13.73
C PRO A 192 -13.78 6.75 14.40
N ASP A 193 -12.69 6.61 13.65
CA ASP A 193 -11.45 5.94 14.11
C ASP A 193 -10.28 6.89 14.42
N GLY A 194 -10.49 8.20 14.26
CA GLY A 194 -9.45 9.20 14.49
C GLY A 194 -8.30 9.17 13.48
N LEU A 195 -8.48 8.51 12.31
CA LEU A 195 -7.51 8.58 11.22
C LEU A 195 -7.83 9.73 10.26
N PRO A 196 -6.80 10.38 9.67
CA PRO A 196 -6.99 11.44 8.66
C PRO A 196 -7.84 10.97 7.48
N LYS A 197 -8.74 11.84 7.03
CA LYS A 197 -9.74 11.53 6.01
C LYS A 197 -9.62 12.53 4.87
N TRP A 198 -9.21 12.05 3.72
CA TRP A 198 -8.93 12.85 2.53
C TRP A 198 -10.11 12.79 1.55
N SER A 199 -10.43 13.93 0.94
CA SER A 199 -11.46 14.04 -0.10
C SER A 199 -11.10 13.28 -1.37
N GLY A 200 -9.81 13.16 -1.68
CA GLY A 200 -9.24 12.40 -2.78
C GLY A 200 -8.02 11.58 -2.34
N LEU A 201 -6.89 11.77 -3.02
CA LEU A 201 -5.62 11.14 -2.70
C LEU A 201 -4.98 11.79 -1.46
N SER A 202 -4.41 10.97 -0.59
CA SER A 202 -3.77 11.45 0.64
C SER A 202 -2.57 12.36 0.33
N GLY A 203 -2.53 13.55 0.93
CA GLY A 203 -1.47 14.53 0.72
C GLY A 203 -1.56 15.32 -0.60
N GLU A 204 -2.61 15.10 -1.40
CA GLU A 204 -2.87 15.80 -2.66
C GLU A 204 -4.28 16.38 -2.73
N SER A 205 -5.04 16.32 -1.64
CA SER A 205 -6.43 16.76 -1.60
C SER A 205 -6.80 17.28 -0.22
N GLU A 206 -7.99 17.86 -0.09
CA GLU A 206 -8.43 18.44 1.18
C GLU A 206 -8.65 17.37 2.26
N LEU A 207 -8.27 17.69 3.50
CA LEU A 207 -8.72 16.97 4.69
C LEU A 207 -10.20 17.29 4.95
N ILE A 208 -10.97 16.27 5.32
CA ILE A 208 -12.39 16.40 5.67
C ILE A 208 -12.51 16.68 7.16
N GLU A 209 -13.53 17.46 7.56
CA GLU A 209 -13.82 17.85 8.95
C GLU A 209 -13.81 16.70 9.97
N ASP A 210 -14.18 15.49 9.55
CA ASP A 210 -14.16 14.25 10.35
C ASP A 210 -12.73 13.69 10.58
N SER A 211 -11.69 14.43 10.20
CA SER A 211 -10.27 14.13 10.45
C SER A 211 -9.82 14.65 11.84
N PRO A 212 -8.65 14.21 12.34
CA PRO A 212 -8.08 14.76 13.56
C PRO A 212 -7.98 16.30 13.50
N PRO A 213 -8.57 17.04 14.46
CA PRO A 213 -8.67 18.51 14.38
C PRO A 213 -7.33 19.22 14.27
N GLU A 214 -6.26 18.67 14.84
CA GLU A 214 -4.91 19.21 14.73
C GLU A 214 -4.41 19.20 13.29
N MET A 215 -4.67 18.12 12.54
CA MET A 215 -4.21 18.00 11.15
C MET A 215 -5.02 18.88 10.20
N VAL A 216 -6.33 19.03 10.45
CA VAL A 216 -7.17 19.96 9.67
C VAL A 216 -6.67 21.39 9.84
N ARG A 217 -6.38 21.80 11.07
CA ARG A 217 -5.85 23.15 11.36
C ARG A 217 -4.45 23.38 10.79
N GLU A 218 -3.62 22.35 10.71
CA GLU A 218 -2.31 22.43 10.06
C GLU A 218 -2.47 22.61 8.54
N GLY A 219 -3.34 21.81 7.90
CA GLY A 219 -3.66 21.96 6.47
C GLY A 219 -4.20 23.35 6.11
N GLU A 220 -5.18 23.85 6.87
CA GLU A 220 -5.75 25.19 6.68
C GLU A 220 -4.69 26.31 6.81
N ARG A 221 -3.69 26.13 7.67
CA ARG A 221 -2.58 27.09 7.83
C ARG A 221 -1.60 27.05 6.67
N GLU A 222 -1.31 25.86 6.14
CA GLU A 222 -0.44 25.70 4.98
C GLU A 222 -1.08 26.30 3.71
N GLU A 223 -2.38 26.09 3.53
CA GLU A 223 -3.14 26.67 2.41
C GLU A 223 -3.31 28.19 2.56
N GLY A 224 -3.67 28.67 3.75
CA GLY A 224 -3.81 30.10 4.02
C GLY A 224 -2.48 30.87 3.99
N GLY A 225 -1.34 30.19 4.19
CA GLY A 225 -0.01 30.77 4.05
C GLY A 225 0.47 30.89 2.60
N GLY A 226 -0.15 30.15 1.66
CA GLY A 226 0.17 30.20 0.23
C GLY A 226 -0.48 31.38 -0.50
N GLU A 227 -1.56 31.95 0.04
CA GLU A 227 -2.27 33.09 -0.58
C GLU A 227 -1.62 34.45 -0.29
N GLU A 228 -0.72 34.56 0.70
CA GLU A 228 -0.08 35.84 1.07
C GLU A 228 1.17 36.18 0.23
N GLU A 229 1.74 35.27 -0.57
CA GLU A 229 2.95 35.54 -1.37
C GLU A 229 2.72 36.11 -2.79
N GLU A 230 1.50 36.11 -3.34
CA GLU A 230 1.24 36.64 -4.70
C GLU A 230 0.76 38.11 -4.77
N VAL A 231 0.54 38.80 -3.65
CA VAL A 231 0.14 40.23 -3.65
C VAL A 231 1.30 41.13 -3.20
N GLY A 232 2.44 41.01 -3.89
CA GLY A 232 3.68 41.68 -3.48
C GLY A 232 4.59 42.14 -4.61
N GLY A 233 4.08 42.52 -5.78
CA GLY A 233 4.97 43.04 -6.83
C GLY A 233 4.28 43.65 -8.03
N GLY A 234 4.08 44.98 -8.03
CA GLY A 234 3.75 45.68 -9.27
C GLY A 234 3.12 47.06 -9.12
N GLY A 235 3.72 47.95 -8.32
CA GLY A 235 3.33 49.35 -8.29
C GLY A 235 4.48 50.26 -7.89
N ALA A 236 5.19 50.81 -8.87
CA ALA A 236 5.77 52.17 -8.89
C ALA A 236 6.78 52.31 -10.04
N GLY A 237 6.63 53.36 -10.86
CA GLY A 237 7.67 53.88 -11.75
C GLY A 237 7.21 54.11 -13.17
#